data_AF-A0A1E3YNT2-F1
#
_entry.id   AF-A0A1E3YNT2-F1
#
_cell.length_a   1.000
_cell.length_b   1.000
_cell.length_c   1.000
_cell.angle_alpha   90.00
_cell.angle_beta   90.00
_cell.angle_gamma   90.00
#
_symmetry.space_group_name_H-M   'P 1'
#
loop_
_entity.id
_entity.type
_entity.pdbx_description
1 polymer ?
#
loop_
_entity_poly.entity_id
_entity_poly.type
_entity_poly.pdbx_seq_one_letter_code
_entity_poly.pdbx_strand_id
1 'polypeptide(L)'
;MTAPPDLHHDADPCEALIALLVRAGDGSLDDAGDRARLDRHLASCAACREALEAQQAAHVALATSFDVEPPLGFATRIAAQVQAPASWFDRFDFRQWTWRAGPVAAGLALAAWLIAASSETTIASAGGDLATVADAVVAAEAVLWSDAMDEADLVSLAWDDTVQPDTTGGDEAGAQ
;
A
#
# COMPACT_ATOMS: atom_id res chain seq x y z
N MET A 1 13.54 49.25 25.40
CA MET A 1 13.16 48.44 24.22
C MET A 1 13.98 47.17 24.32
N THR A 2 13.49 46.26 25.16
CA THR A 2 14.19 45.04 25.57
C THR A 2 13.93 43.99 24.51
N ALA A 3 14.98 43.39 23.95
CA ALA A 3 14.87 42.30 23.01
C ALA A 3 14.02 41.15 23.61
N PRO A 4 13.15 40.48 22.82
CA PRO A 4 12.48 39.28 23.30
C PRO A 4 13.54 38.24 23.68
N PRO A 5 13.39 37.56 24.83
CA PRO A 5 14.31 36.50 25.21
C PRO A 5 14.29 35.42 24.12
N ASP A 6 15.47 35.04 23.64
CA ASP A 6 15.66 33.92 22.72
C ASP A 6 14.94 32.69 23.29
N LEU A 7 13.85 32.31 22.62
CA LEU A 7 13.16 31.06 22.83
C LEU A 7 14.07 29.94 22.32
N HIS A 8 15.06 29.58 23.14
CA HIS A 8 15.52 28.20 23.16
C HIS A 8 14.29 27.35 23.50
N HIS A 9 13.58 26.92 22.46
CA HIS A 9 12.60 25.85 22.48
C HIS A 9 13.36 24.55 22.75
N ASP A 10 13.96 24.45 23.94
CA ASP A 10 14.19 23.17 24.58
C ASP A 10 12.77 22.67 24.87
N ALA A 11 12.19 21.98 23.88
CA ALA A 11 10.80 21.55 23.89
C ALA A 11 10.48 20.95 25.27
N ASP A 12 9.60 21.62 26.01
CA ASP A 12 9.15 21.10 27.30
C ASP A 12 8.68 19.67 27.04
N PRO A 13 9.18 18.65 27.77
CA PRO A 13 8.78 17.27 27.56
C PRO A 13 7.26 17.09 27.60
N CYS A 14 6.53 17.99 28.25
CA CYS A 14 5.08 18.03 28.23
C CYS A 14 4.50 18.41 26.86
N GLU A 15 5.07 19.42 26.18
CA GLU A 15 4.58 19.93 24.90
C GLU A 15 4.68 18.87 23.79
N ALA A 16 5.78 18.12 23.77
CA ALA A 16 5.98 17.01 22.84
C ALA A 16 4.96 15.86 23.01
N LEU A 17 4.24 15.81 24.14
CA LEU A 17 3.29 14.76 24.48
C LEU A 17 1.83 15.21 24.37
N ILE A 18 1.54 16.49 24.11
CA ILE A 18 0.17 17.01 23.97
C ILE A 18 -0.60 16.23 22.90
N ALA A 19 0.04 15.95 21.77
CA ALA A 19 -0.59 15.16 20.69
C ALA A 19 -0.91 13.72 21.11
N LEU A 20 -0.15 13.13 22.05
CA LEU A 20 -0.44 11.80 22.59
C LEU A 20 -1.58 11.86 23.62
N LEU A 21 -1.59 12.89 24.47
CA LEU A 21 -2.65 13.15 25.44
C LEU A 21 -4.02 13.28 24.77
N VAL A 22 -4.10 14.07 23.69
CA VAL A 22 -5.36 14.28 22.97
C VAL A 22 -5.89 12.96 22.40
N ARG A 23 -5.04 12.19 21.72
CA ARG A 23 -5.39 10.86 21.16
C ARG A 23 -5.70 9.81 22.24
N ALA A 24 -5.09 9.92 23.41
CA ALA A 24 -5.41 9.04 24.53
C ALA A 24 -6.76 9.40 25.16
N GLY A 25 -7.10 10.69 25.20
CA GLY A 25 -8.35 11.19 25.78
C GLY A 25 -9.59 10.88 24.95
N ASP A 26 -9.46 10.79 23.62
CA ASP A 26 -10.54 10.38 22.70
C ASP A 26 -10.54 8.88 22.37
N GLY A 27 -9.54 8.13 22.85
CA GLY A 27 -9.42 6.69 22.65
C GLY A 27 -8.83 6.27 21.29
N SER A 28 -8.32 7.20 20.48
CA SER A 28 -7.73 6.94 19.15
C SER A 28 -6.24 6.56 19.15
N LEU A 29 -5.59 6.50 20.32
CA LEU A 29 -4.18 6.16 20.41
C LEU A 29 -3.97 4.65 20.21
N ASP A 30 -3.68 4.16 19.00
CA ASP A 30 -3.53 2.71 18.78
C ASP A 30 -2.08 2.20 18.87
N ASP A 31 -1.10 3.08 18.65
CA ASP A 31 0.32 2.69 18.66
C ASP A 31 0.80 2.35 20.08
N ALA A 32 1.39 1.15 20.24
CA ALA A 32 1.88 0.67 21.52
C ALA A 32 3.12 1.43 22.01
N GLY A 33 3.95 1.94 21.10
CA GLY A 33 5.14 2.72 21.43
C GLY A 33 4.78 4.10 21.97
N ASP A 34 3.87 4.81 21.30
CA ASP A 34 3.31 6.07 21.75
C ASP A 34 2.61 5.92 23.10
N ARG A 35 1.82 4.84 23.29
CA ARG A 35 1.19 4.55 24.58
C ARG A 35 2.21 4.36 25.70
N ALA A 36 3.22 3.53 25.50
CA ALA A 36 4.27 3.32 26.50
C ALA A 36 5.06 4.61 26.80
N ARG A 37 5.24 5.48 25.81
CA ARG A 37 5.90 6.78 25.98
C ARG A 37 5.04 7.74 26.81
N LEU A 38 3.74 7.79 26.53
CA LEU A 38 2.78 8.58 27.30
C LEU A 38 2.69 8.08 28.75
N ASP A 39 2.53 6.77 28.96
CA ASP A 39 2.43 6.17 30.30
C ASP A 39 3.66 6.48 31.17
N ARG A 40 4.86 6.45 30.57
CA ARG A 40 6.10 6.82 31.26
C ARG A 40 6.09 8.27 31.75
N HIS A 41 5.55 9.19 30.96
CA HIS A 41 5.44 10.59 31.37
C HIS A 41 4.34 10.79 32.41
N LEU A 42 3.19 10.13 32.24
CA LEU A 42 2.09 10.17 33.20
C LEU A 42 2.51 9.62 34.56
N ALA A 43 3.49 8.71 34.63
CA ALA A 43 4.04 8.24 35.91
C ALA A 43 4.69 9.37 36.74
N SER A 44 5.27 10.40 36.11
CA SER A 44 6.01 11.47 36.79
C SER A 44 5.34 12.85 36.74
N CYS A 45 4.40 13.09 35.82
CA CYS A 45 3.77 14.40 35.62
C CYS A 45 2.32 14.44 36.10
N ALA A 46 2.06 15.13 37.22
CA ALA A 46 0.70 15.27 37.76
C ALA A 46 -0.22 16.12 36.86
N ALA A 47 0.30 17.23 36.31
CA ALA A 47 -0.49 18.11 35.45
C ALA A 47 -1.01 17.40 34.20
N CYS A 48 -0.21 16.54 33.57
CA CYS A 48 -0.63 15.78 32.41
C CYS A 48 -1.64 14.67 32.75
N ARG A 49 -1.58 14.08 33.96
CA ARG A 49 -2.62 13.16 34.43
C ARG A 49 -3.95 13.88 34.62
N GLU A 50 -3.94 15.01 35.31
CA GLU A 50 -5.15 15.82 35.54
C GLU A 50 -5.77 16.28 34.21
N ALA A 51 -4.93 16.70 33.24
CA ALA A 51 -5.41 17.09 31.92
C ALA A 51 -6.06 15.91 31.17
N LEU A 52 -5.47 14.72 31.21
CA LEU A 52 -6.03 13.52 30.58
C LEU A 52 -7.37 13.12 31.22
N GLU A 53 -7.44 13.12 32.55
CA GLU A 53 -8.67 12.82 33.29
C GLU A 53 -9.79 13.81 32.94
N ALA A 54 -9.48 15.11 32.88
CA ALA A 54 -10.44 16.14 32.48
C ALA A 54 -10.95 15.93 31.04
N GLN A 55 -10.06 15.58 30.11
CA GLN A 55 -10.43 15.31 28.72
C GLN A 55 -11.31 14.07 28.60
N GLN A 56 -10.97 12.98 29.30
CA GLN A 56 -11.78 11.76 29.31
C GLN A 56 -13.16 11.99 29.92
N ALA A 57 -13.24 12.77 31.00
CA ALA A 57 -14.52 13.15 31.59
C ALA A 57 -15.37 13.97 30.61
N ALA A 58 -14.78 14.92 29.89
CA ALA A 58 -15.46 15.69 28.85
C ALA A 58 -15.94 14.80 27.69
N HIS A 59 -15.11 13.85 27.24
CA HIS A 59 -15.46 12.89 26.19
C HIS A 59 -16.66 12.03 26.58
N VAL A 60 -16.67 11.47 27.81
CA VAL A 60 -17.80 10.70 28.33
C VAL A 60 -19.08 11.55 28.44
N ALA A 61 -18.96 12.78 28.93
CA ALA A 61 -20.09 13.69 29.03
C ALA A 61 -20.70 14.00 27.65
N LEU A 62 -19.86 14.26 26.64
CA LEU A 62 -20.30 14.51 25.27
C LEU A 62 -20.95 13.27 24.64
N ALA A 63 -20.31 12.10 24.77
CA ALA A 63 -20.80 10.84 24.21
C ALA A 63 -22.18 10.43 24.75
N THR A 64 -22.49 10.80 25.99
CA THR A 64 -23.76 10.47 26.66
C THR A 64 -24.82 11.57 26.54
N SER A 65 -24.43 12.78 26.13
CA SER A 65 -25.33 13.93 26.08
C SER A 65 -26.25 13.98 24.85
N PHE A 66 -25.93 13.26 23.78
CA PHE A 66 -26.68 13.28 22.53
C PHE A 66 -27.26 11.91 22.20
N ASP A 67 -28.43 11.62 22.78
CA ASP A 67 -29.27 10.53 22.30
C ASP A 67 -30.25 11.08 21.25
N VAL A 68 -29.73 11.28 20.03
CA VAL A 68 -30.51 11.77 18.89
C VAL A 68 -30.76 10.62 17.94
N GLU A 69 -32.00 10.16 17.89
CA GLU A 69 -32.44 9.15 16.92
C GLU A 69 -32.24 9.69 15.49
N PRO A 70 -31.42 9.05 14.63
CA PRO A 70 -31.25 9.46 13.25
C PRO A 70 -32.59 9.43 12.48
N PRO A 71 -32.79 10.33 11.51
CA PRO A 71 -34.03 10.36 10.74
C PRO A 71 -34.20 9.08 9.91
N LEU A 72 -35.46 8.68 9.69
CA LEU A 72 -35.78 7.50 8.88
C LEU A 72 -35.05 7.53 7.53
N GLY A 73 -34.44 6.40 7.16
CA GLY A 73 -33.67 6.26 5.92
C GLY A 73 -32.30 6.93 5.92
N PHE A 74 -31.79 7.45 7.05
CA PHE A 74 -30.42 7.96 7.16
C PHE A 74 -29.37 6.92 6.76
N ALA A 75 -29.44 5.71 7.35
CA ALA A 75 -28.51 4.63 7.03
C ALA A 75 -28.51 4.28 5.53
N THR A 76 -29.70 4.24 4.91
CA THR A 76 -29.84 3.98 3.46
C THR A 76 -29.19 5.08 2.61
N ARG A 77 -29.36 6.36 2.99
CA ARG A 77 -28.74 7.48 2.28
C ARG A 77 -27.22 7.48 2.42
N ILE A 78 -26.69 7.19 3.61
CA ILE A 78 -25.24 7.07 3.83
C ILE A 78 -24.67 5.88 3.06
N ALA A 79 -25.30 4.71 3.13
CA ALA A 79 -24.86 3.53 2.39
C ALA A 79 -24.86 3.75 0.86
N ALA A 80 -25.78 4.56 0.33
CA ALA A 80 -25.79 4.93 -1.09
C ALA A 80 -24.67 5.91 -1.48
N GLN A 81 -24.13 6.68 -0.52
CA GLN A 81 -23.07 7.66 -0.78
C GLN A 81 -21.67 7.14 -0.46
N VAL A 82 -21.55 6.19 0.47
CA VAL A 82 -20.28 5.52 0.77
C VAL A 82 -19.99 4.53 -0.35
N GLN A 83 -19.40 5.03 -1.43
CA GLN A 83 -18.68 4.18 -2.37
C GLN A 83 -17.38 3.78 -1.68
N ALA A 84 -17.30 2.54 -1.20
CA ALA A 84 -16.00 1.97 -0.87
C ALA A 84 -15.13 2.13 -2.13
N PRO A 85 -13.88 2.62 -2.01
CA PRO A 85 -12.99 2.68 -3.16
C PRO A 85 -12.86 1.26 -3.67
N ALA A 86 -13.46 0.97 -4.83
CA ALA A 86 -13.37 -0.34 -5.45
C ALA A 86 -11.89 -0.62 -5.65
N SER A 87 -11.36 -1.57 -4.89
CA SER A 87 -9.96 -1.92 -5.02
C SER A 87 -9.78 -2.53 -6.42
N TRP A 88 -8.67 -2.26 -7.09
CA TRP A 88 -8.42 -2.88 -8.39
C TRP A 88 -8.41 -4.42 -8.31
N PHE A 89 -8.19 -4.98 -7.11
CA PHE A 89 -8.34 -6.39 -6.78
C PHE A 89 -9.79 -6.89 -6.74
N ASP A 90 -10.79 -6.07 -6.40
CA ASP A 90 -12.22 -6.45 -6.50
C ASP A 90 -12.65 -6.72 -7.94
N ARG A 91 -11.91 -6.18 -8.92
CA ARG A 91 -12.09 -6.47 -10.35
C ARG A 91 -11.51 -7.83 -10.74
N PHE A 92 -10.50 -8.31 -10.02
CA PHE A 92 -9.93 -9.63 -10.16
C PHE A 92 -10.64 -10.60 -9.20
N ASP A 93 -11.89 -10.92 -9.51
CA ASP A 93 -12.62 -11.99 -8.83
C ASP A 93 -11.95 -13.34 -9.13
N PHE A 94 -10.91 -13.67 -8.36
CA PHE A 94 -10.04 -14.82 -8.53
C PHE A 94 -10.85 -16.13 -8.59
N ARG A 95 -12.01 -16.18 -7.94
CA ARG A 95 -12.96 -17.30 -8.01
C ARG A 95 -13.62 -17.43 -9.38
N GLN A 96 -14.00 -16.30 -9.98
CA GLN A 96 -14.62 -16.30 -11.31
C GLN A 96 -13.60 -16.58 -12.41
N TRP A 97 -12.37 -16.08 -12.26
CA TRP A 97 -11.27 -16.33 -13.19
C TRP A 97 -10.82 -17.80 -13.18
N THR A 98 -10.66 -18.40 -12.00
CA THR A 98 -10.29 -19.84 -11.88
C THR A 98 -11.37 -20.78 -12.41
N TRP A 99 -12.65 -20.48 -12.19
CA TRP A 99 -13.76 -21.28 -12.75
C TRP A 99 -13.81 -21.25 -14.28
N ARG A 100 -13.46 -20.12 -14.90
CA ARG A 100 -13.42 -20.01 -16.37
C ARG A 100 -12.12 -20.53 -16.98
N ALA A 101 -11.01 -20.45 -16.25
CA ALA A 101 -9.73 -20.97 -16.70
C ALA A 101 -9.60 -22.50 -16.52
N GLY A 102 -10.33 -23.10 -15.57
CA GLY A 102 -10.29 -24.54 -15.30
C GLY A 102 -10.51 -25.43 -16.54
N PRO A 103 -11.56 -25.22 -17.34
CA PRO A 103 -11.81 -26.00 -18.55
C PRO A 103 -10.72 -25.83 -19.62
N VAL A 104 -10.16 -24.62 -19.76
CA VAL A 104 -9.11 -24.33 -20.74
C VAL A 104 -7.81 -25.03 -20.34
N ALA A 105 -7.41 -24.93 -19.06
CA ALA A 105 -6.25 -25.61 -18.52
C ALA A 105 -6.40 -27.13 -18.62
N ALA A 106 -7.58 -27.67 -18.30
CA ALA A 106 -7.87 -29.09 -18.45
C ALA A 106 -7.79 -29.53 -19.93
N GLY A 107 -8.33 -28.74 -20.86
CA GLY A 107 -8.24 -29.01 -22.29
C GLY A 107 -6.80 -29.02 -22.81
N LEU A 108 -5.98 -28.05 -22.39
CA LEU A 108 -4.57 -27.99 -22.75
C LEU A 108 -3.77 -29.15 -22.16
N ALA A 109 -4.02 -29.51 -20.89
CA ALA A 109 -3.38 -30.65 -20.24
C ALA A 109 -3.76 -31.97 -20.92
N LEU A 110 -5.03 -32.12 -21.31
CA LEU A 110 -5.53 -33.31 -21.99
C LEU A 110 -4.99 -33.41 -23.43
N ALA A 111 -4.87 -32.28 -24.14
CA ALA A 111 -4.23 -32.23 -25.44
C ALA A 111 -2.72 -32.58 -25.36
N ALA A 112 -1.99 -31.99 -24.40
CA ALA A 112 -0.59 -32.32 -24.16
C ALA A 112 -0.40 -33.80 -23.81
N TRP A 113 -1.26 -34.33 -22.95
CA TRP A 113 -1.26 -35.76 -22.60
C TRP A 113 -1.55 -36.65 -23.80
N LEU A 114 -2.52 -36.31 -24.65
CA LEU A 114 -2.81 -37.07 -25.88
C LEU A 114 -1.64 -37.05 -26.86
N ILE A 115 -0.97 -35.91 -27.03
CA ILE A 115 0.23 -35.79 -27.88
C ILE A 115 1.33 -36.72 -27.33
N ALA A 116 1.61 -36.64 -26.03
CA ALA A 116 2.60 -37.50 -25.38
C ALA A 116 2.23 -39.00 -25.50
N ALA A 117 0.96 -39.36 -25.28
CA ALA A 117 0.48 -40.74 -25.37
C ALA A 117 0.45 -41.29 -26.81
N SER A 118 0.20 -40.43 -27.80
CA SER A 118 0.20 -40.82 -29.22
C SER A 118 1.60 -41.05 -29.81
N SER A 119 2.65 -40.66 -29.07
CA SER A 119 4.05 -40.80 -29.49
C SER A 119 4.55 -42.26 -29.49
N GLU A 120 3.77 -43.21 -28.97
CA GLU A 120 4.15 -44.64 -28.94
C GLU A 120 3.77 -45.43 -30.20
N THR A 121 3.10 -44.81 -31.20
CA THR A 121 2.73 -45.51 -32.44
C THR A 121 3.24 -44.78 -33.68
N THR A 122 4.55 -44.80 -33.90
CA THR A 122 5.25 -44.97 -35.20
C THR A 122 6.73 -44.70 -34.96
N ILE A 123 7.46 -45.69 -34.45
CA ILE A 123 8.89 -45.81 -34.80
C ILE A 123 8.92 -46.42 -36.20
N ALA A 124 8.54 -45.62 -37.19
CA ALA A 124 9.18 -45.73 -38.48
C ALA A 124 10.54 -45.07 -38.27
N SER A 125 11.60 -45.84 -38.50
CA SER A 125 12.98 -45.38 -38.45
C SER A 125 13.21 -44.26 -39.48
N ALA A 126 12.82 -43.04 -39.14
CA ALA A 126 13.43 -41.85 -39.71
C ALA A 126 14.57 -41.50 -38.75
N GLY A 127 15.81 -41.73 -39.20
CA GLY A 127 17.00 -41.24 -38.52
C GLY A 127 17.04 -39.70 -38.57
N GLY A 128 16.15 -39.06 -37.82
CA GLY A 128 16.13 -37.63 -37.57
C GLY A 128 16.99 -37.35 -36.34
N ASP A 129 18.08 -36.65 -36.58
CA ASP A 129 19.14 -36.37 -35.61
C ASP A 129 18.58 -35.62 -34.38
N LEU A 130 18.68 -36.25 -33.21
CA LEU A 130 18.23 -35.70 -31.93
C LEU A 130 19.00 -34.42 -31.56
N ALA A 131 20.16 -34.19 -32.16
CA ALA A 131 20.92 -32.95 -32.03
C ALA A 131 20.12 -31.73 -32.53
N THR A 132 19.39 -31.87 -33.63
CA THR A 132 18.61 -30.77 -34.22
C THR A 132 17.41 -30.35 -33.36
N VAL A 133 16.81 -31.29 -32.63
CA VAL A 133 15.66 -31.01 -31.75
C VAL A 133 16.14 -30.35 -30.45
N ALA A 134 17.29 -30.78 -29.92
CA ALA A 134 17.92 -30.14 -28.78
C ALA A 134 18.34 -28.69 -29.10
N ASP A 135 18.90 -28.44 -30.28
CA ASP A 135 19.28 -27.09 -30.72
C ASP A 135 18.05 -26.17 -30.86
N ALA A 136 16.93 -26.69 -31.36
CA ALA A 136 15.70 -25.92 -31.51
C ALA A 136 15.06 -25.55 -30.16
N VAL A 137 15.13 -26.43 -29.15
CA VAL A 137 14.59 -26.15 -27.81
C VAL A 137 15.47 -25.15 -27.05
N VAL A 138 16.80 -25.26 -27.16
CA VAL A 138 17.74 -24.30 -26.56
C VAL A 138 17.64 -22.93 -27.24
N ALA A 139 17.47 -22.88 -28.56
CA ALA A 139 17.25 -21.63 -29.28
C ALA A 139 15.90 -20.97 -28.91
N ALA A 140 14.85 -21.77 -28.72
CA ALA A 140 13.54 -21.26 -28.29
C ALA A 140 13.57 -20.72 -26.85
N GLU A 141 14.31 -21.37 -25.95
CA GLU A 141 14.54 -20.88 -24.58
C GLU A 141 15.38 -19.60 -24.58
N ALA A 142 16.44 -19.52 -25.39
CA ALA A 142 17.26 -18.31 -25.50
C ALA A 142 16.45 -17.09 -26.00
N VAL A 143 15.48 -17.29 -26.91
CA VAL A 143 14.59 -16.22 -27.40
C VAL A 143 13.55 -15.80 -26.36
N LEU A 144 13.15 -16.71 -25.46
CA LEU A 144 12.21 -16.42 -24.37
C LEU A 144 12.88 -15.69 -23.19
N TRP A 145 14.20 -15.83 -23.03
CA TRP A 145 14.98 -15.17 -21.97
C TRP A 145 15.87 -14.03 -22.48
N SER A 146 15.85 -13.68 -23.78
CA SER A 146 16.67 -12.59 -24.33
C SER A 146 16.12 -11.18 -24.06
N ASP A 147 15.05 -11.04 -23.28
CA ASP A 147 14.72 -9.76 -22.64
C ASP A 147 15.39 -9.72 -21.25
N ALA A 148 16.68 -10.04 -21.23
CA ALA A 148 17.53 -9.75 -20.09
C ALA A 148 17.75 -8.23 -20.11
N MET A 149 16.84 -7.50 -19.45
CA MET A 149 17.08 -6.10 -19.14
C MET A 149 18.41 -6.02 -18.40
N ASP A 150 19.37 -5.32 -19.00
CA ASP A 150 20.69 -5.15 -18.44
C ASP A 150 20.55 -4.44 -17.07
N GLU A 151 21.36 -4.79 -16.07
CA GLU A 151 21.21 -4.20 -14.73
C GLU A 151 21.34 -2.67 -14.77
N ALA A 152 22.05 -2.14 -15.77
CA ALA A 152 22.15 -0.71 -16.04
C ALA A 152 20.81 -0.07 -16.45
N ASP A 153 19.96 -0.78 -17.19
CA ASP A 153 18.63 -0.29 -17.60
C ASP A 153 17.64 -0.31 -16.44
N LEU A 154 17.74 -1.32 -15.56
CA LEU A 154 16.92 -1.39 -14.34
C LEU A 154 17.29 -0.30 -13.33
N VAL A 155 18.58 0.03 -13.20
CA VAL A 155 19.05 1.13 -12.35
C VAL A 155 18.66 2.49 -12.95
N SER A 156 18.69 2.64 -14.28
CA SER A 156 18.23 3.87 -14.95
C SER A 156 16.72 4.09 -14.77
N LEU A 157 15.90 3.05 -14.89
CA LEU A 157 14.45 3.12 -14.67
C LEU A 157 14.07 3.38 -13.21
N ALA A 158 14.90 2.97 -12.26
CA ALA A 158 14.70 3.24 -10.83
C ALA A 158 15.11 4.66 -10.41
N TRP A 159 15.97 5.34 -11.19
CA TRP A 159 16.49 6.68 -10.87
C TRP A 159 15.85 7.83 -11.66
N ASP A 160 15.14 7.53 -12.76
CA ASP A 160 14.43 8.52 -13.59
C ASP A 160 13.18 9.13 -12.93
N ASP A 161 12.82 8.70 -11.71
CA ASP A 161 11.76 9.35 -10.89
C ASP A 161 12.31 10.45 -9.95
N THR A 162 13.60 10.79 -10.03
CA THR A 162 14.15 11.92 -9.27
C THR A 162 14.02 13.24 -10.02
N VAL A 163 12.88 13.89 -9.79
CA VAL A 163 12.71 15.35 -9.69
C VAL A 163 13.39 16.18 -10.78
N GLN A 164 12.63 16.54 -11.82
CA GLN A 164 12.92 17.72 -12.64
C GLN A 164 12.98 18.95 -11.70
N PRO A 165 14.12 19.65 -11.57
CA PRO A 165 14.12 20.94 -10.90
C PRO A 165 13.36 21.92 -11.80
N ASP A 166 12.21 22.38 -11.32
CA ASP A 166 11.42 23.44 -11.93
C ASP A 166 12.28 24.72 -12.00
N THR A 167 12.92 24.93 -13.15
CA THR A 167 13.66 26.14 -13.47
C THR A 167 12.73 27.12 -14.16
N THR A 168 11.69 27.53 -13.44
CA THR A 168 10.92 28.74 -13.76
C THR A 168 11.27 29.85 -12.77
N GLY A 169 12.58 30.13 -12.68
CA GLY A 169 13.13 31.35 -12.09
C GLY A 169 13.53 32.31 -13.21
N GLY A 170 12.92 33.48 -13.22
CA GLY A 170 12.90 34.41 -14.34
C GLY A 170 14.25 35.04 -14.73
N ASP A 171 14.29 35.44 -15.99
CA ASP A 171 15.04 36.57 -16.49
C ASP A 171 14.48 36.90 -17.87
N GLU A 172 13.68 37.96 -18.00
CA GLU A 172 13.78 38.90 -19.12
C GLU A 172 13.44 40.30 -18.61
N ALA A 173 14.51 41.05 -18.42
CA ALA A 173 14.56 42.47 -18.16
C ALA A 173 14.03 43.28 -19.35
N GLY A 174 13.77 44.56 -19.08
CA GLY A 174 13.16 45.51 -19.98
C GLY A 174 13.79 45.67 -21.36
N ALA A 175 12.93 46.04 -22.31
CA ALA A 175 13.28 46.88 -23.44
C ALA A 175 12.39 48.13 -23.39
N GLN A 176 13.06 49.25 -23.65
CA GLN A 176 12.56 50.62 -23.72
C GLN A 176 11.55 50.81 -24.86
#